data_AF-A0A0D6LJ82-F1
#
_entry.id   AF-A0A0D6LJ82-F1
#
_cell.length_a   1.000
_cell.length_b   1.000
_cell.length_c   1.000
_cell.angle_alpha   90.00
_cell.angle_beta   90.00
_cell.angle_gamma   90.00
#
_symmetry.space_group_name_H-M   'P 1'
#
loop_
_entity.id
_entity.type
_entity.pdbx_description
1 polymer ?
#
loop_
_entity_poly.entity_id
_entity_poly.type
_entity_poly.pdbx_seq_one_letter_code
_entity_poly.pdbx_strand_id
1 'polypeptide(L)'
;MSLDSLNFIIQNLNSPPFNCNTSLIAFDLWSPTTLLQQLSDVISWITQTDNVDVTKETPDETALRLLYYLKILKFNPPTDIDDLYVVYDDPAVFLKNLFSFMEITCASRDMLEKRTFHFRDRFHEELLSADVHSNLNGSERQMRQSHTTQPSYCGTPAKNHRRKNVVQLNMDTHARVLDVQQDSMLIDDIKSDIKSMVSEKEVLSRKIEKALKKIENLPNLDRQVAAATELRVQRNRLSELDLQRLEQRDGVIRTEKKIQRLREQLTELRVTSENLDPSNLIAQLEDEITTITYLLNEKLTAEREQKEKIVAELSNVSNMPAIDQSDIAKLQAELNAKTSEIMELEKERDKSEENTDENFSIFRHQASNVERRKEAAAQRVQEARQELARLQQQVEQKKLVLRNTTGAEVMSAHQFKLYVNRIRDKKVLYKNRKSQIEELITEREVLLRTIDLLTKKFEQLKEKIESFGGEVVEYSPATTVVRSKTAPSTTDTDELRNIITNLMQTIDRRRDQMGPLVKRHDDLQETFNLISSLEQREEDARTAVPKIEQEISEAESQLSQFDGDGFSDEKIKDQIAEEQQQAESLSQRYGNDVIDVNASRKQMQMWKSLVTMFEAKIAIANKESGLE
;
A
#
# COMPACT_ATOMS: atom_id res chain seq x y z
N MET A 1 3.72 24.68 42.48
CA MET A 1 3.14 24.88 41.13
C MET A 1 4.27 24.89 40.11
N SER A 2 4.00 24.58 38.84
CA SER A 2 5.01 24.73 37.78
C SER A 2 5.19 26.21 37.43
N LEU A 3 6.36 26.57 36.89
CA LEU A 3 6.67 27.91 36.41
C LEU A 3 5.69 28.36 35.31
N ASP A 4 5.24 27.41 34.49
CA ASP A 4 4.31 27.64 33.39
C ASP A 4 2.93 28.10 33.87
N SER A 5 2.41 27.50 34.95
CA SER A 5 1.15 27.91 35.59
C SER A 5 1.21 29.35 36.10
N LEU A 6 2.35 29.74 36.67
CA LEU A 6 2.56 31.06 37.25
C LEU A 6 2.69 32.14 36.16
N ASN A 7 3.41 31.83 35.08
CA ASN A 7 3.46 32.66 33.87
C ASN A 7 2.09 32.83 33.24
N PHE A 8 1.29 31.76 33.17
CA PHE A 8 -0.05 31.79 32.62
C PHE A 8 -0.99 32.71 33.41
N ILE A 9 -0.99 32.65 34.75
CA ILE A 9 -1.79 33.54 35.60
C ILE A 9 -1.39 35.01 35.37
N ILE A 10 -0.09 35.30 35.33
CA ILE A 10 0.41 36.68 35.16
C ILE A 10 0.06 37.25 33.79
N GLN A 11 0.18 36.46 32.72
CA GLN A 11 -0.22 36.89 31.39
C GLN A 11 -1.72 37.26 31.32
N ASN A 12 -2.58 36.49 32.00
CA ASN A 12 -4.01 36.77 32.06
C ASN A 12 -4.35 38.00 32.92
N LEU A 13 -3.68 38.19 34.06
CA LEU A 13 -3.85 39.38 34.91
C LEU A 13 -3.33 40.67 34.24
N ASN A 14 -2.32 40.56 33.39
CA ASN A 14 -1.81 41.69 32.62
C ASN A 14 -2.64 42.01 31.38
N SER A 15 -3.51 41.10 30.97
CA SER A 15 -4.42 41.31 29.83
C SER A 15 -5.68 42.07 30.25
N PRO A 16 -6.41 42.70 29.30
CA PRO A 16 -7.70 43.32 29.59
C PRO A 16 -8.71 42.31 30.17
N PRO A 17 -9.50 42.69 31.21
CA PRO A 17 -9.72 44.04 31.74
C PRO A 17 -8.82 44.45 32.93
N PHE A 18 -8.03 43.54 33.50
CA PHE A 18 -7.35 43.74 34.79
C PHE A 18 -6.08 44.61 34.68
N ASN A 19 -5.32 44.46 33.58
CA ASN A 19 -4.15 45.27 33.25
C ASN A 19 -3.20 45.53 34.44
N CYS A 20 -2.95 44.51 35.27
CA CYS A 20 -2.19 44.64 36.52
C CYS A 20 -0.71 45.00 36.32
N ASN A 21 -0.17 44.81 35.10
CA ASN A 21 1.23 45.07 34.72
C ASN A 21 2.26 44.47 35.69
N THR A 22 1.99 43.27 36.19
CA THR A 22 2.82 42.54 37.17
C THR A 22 3.90 41.70 36.49
N SER A 23 5.08 41.62 37.09
CA SER A 23 6.14 40.67 36.71
C SER A 23 6.12 39.43 37.61
N LEU A 24 6.78 38.33 37.20
CA LEU A 24 6.90 37.09 37.99
C LEU A 24 7.38 37.36 39.42
N ILE A 25 8.38 38.22 39.56
CA ILE A 25 8.99 38.59 40.84
C ILE A 25 8.03 39.44 41.68
N ALA A 26 7.33 40.38 41.04
CA ALA A 26 6.40 41.25 41.74
C ALA A 26 5.15 40.51 42.21
N PHE A 27 4.68 39.52 41.45
CA PHE A 27 3.53 38.67 41.80
C PHE A 27 3.83 37.74 42.98
N ASP A 28 5.04 37.17 43.04
CA ASP A 28 5.48 36.30 44.15
C ASP A 28 5.60 37.07 45.49
N LEU A 29 5.76 38.40 45.42
CA LEU A 29 5.84 39.30 46.58
C LEU A 29 4.47 39.85 47.02
N TRP A 30 3.36 39.45 46.39
CA TRP A 30 2.04 39.95 46.76
C TRP A 30 1.61 39.49 48.15
N SER A 31 1.00 40.39 48.91
CA SER A 31 0.42 40.05 50.21
C SER A 31 -0.80 39.13 50.04
N PRO A 32 -1.13 38.28 51.03
CA PRO A 32 -2.32 37.45 51.00
C PRO A 32 -3.62 38.24 50.78
N THR A 33 -3.71 39.46 51.32
CA THR A 33 -4.84 40.37 51.10
C THR A 33 -4.93 40.89 49.67
N THR A 34 -3.79 41.18 49.03
CA THR A 34 -3.73 41.61 47.63
C THR A 34 -4.17 40.47 46.71
N LEU A 35 -3.66 39.26 46.96
CA LEU A 35 -4.04 38.06 46.23
C LEU A 35 -5.53 37.75 46.35
N LEU A 36 -6.10 37.90 47.56
CA LEU A 36 -7.52 37.71 47.78
C LEU A 36 -8.38 38.76 47.05
N GLN A 37 -7.93 40.02 47.04
CA GLN A 37 -8.61 41.09 46.30
C GLN A 37 -8.60 40.80 44.79
N GLN A 38 -7.45 40.40 44.25
CA GLN A 38 -7.34 40.04 42.83
C GLN A 38 -8.21 38.83 42.47
N LEU A 39 -8.30 37.82 43.34
CA LEU A 39 -9.22 36.70 43.15
C LEU A 39 -10.69 37.17 43.21
N SER A 40 -11.04 38.06 44.14
CA SER A 40 -12.39 38.63 44.28
C SER A 40 -12.77 39.44 43.03
N ASP A 41 -11.85 40.23 42.48
CA ASP A 41 -12.05 41.02 41.26
C ASP A 41 -12.20 40.12 40.04
N VAL A 42 -11.38 39.06 39.93
CA VAL A 42 -11.48 38.06 38.85
C VAL A 42 -12.83 37.33 38.91
N ILE A 43 -13.27 36.90 40.09
CA ILE A 43 -14.56 36.24 40.26
C ILE A 43 -15.70 37.21 39.95
N SER A 44 -15.65 38.44 40.47
CA SER A 44 -16.68 39.47 40.23
C SER A 44 -16.84 39.79 38.75
N TRP A 45 -15.71 39.82 38.02
CA TRP A 45 -15.71 40.01 36.58
C TRP A 45 -16.35 38.81 35.84
N ILE A 46 -16.01 37.57 36.20
CA ILE A 46 -16.60 36.34 35.59
C ILE A 46 -18.10 36.20 35.92
N THR A 47 -18.51 36.59 37.12
CA THR A 47 -19.92 36.53 37.57
C THR A 47 -20.72 37.75 37.16
N GLN A 48 -20.08 38.77 36.57
CA GLN A 48 -20.67 40.07 36.24
C GLN A 48 -21.45 40.61 37.46
N THR A 49 -20.76 40.71 38.59
CA THR A 49 -21.25 41.30 39.85
C THR A 49 -20.37 42.49 40.23
N ASP A 50 -20.87 43.36 41.10
CA ASP A 50 -20.10 44.52 41.54
C ASP A 50 -18.82 44.09 42.27
N ASN A 51 -17.73 44.81 42.04
CA ASN A 51 -16.46 44.54 42.71
C ASN A 51 -16.61 44.84 44.20
N VAL A 52 -16.17 43.88 45.02
CA VAL A 52 -16.22 43.98 46.48
C VAL A 52 -14.82 44.17 47.02
N ASP A 53 -14.66 45.22 47.82
CA ASP A 53 -13.44 45.55 48.55
C ASP A 53 -13.34 44.66 49.80
N VAL A 54 -12.42 43.71 49.75
CA VAL A 54 -12.17 42.70 50.79
C VAL A 54 -11.80 43.33 52.13
N THR A 55 -11.24 44.54 52.13
CA THR A 55 -10.84 45.22 53.38
C THR A 55 -12.02 45.71 54.22
N LYS A 56 -13.23 45.72 53.63
CA LYS A 56 -14.48 46.15 54.28
C LYS A 56 -15.35 44.97 54.76
N GLU A 57 -14.98 43.74 54.43
CA GLU A 57 -15.67 42.52 54.84
C GLU A 57 -14.86 41.80 55.94
N THR A 58 -15.55 41.05 56.81
CA THR A 58 -14.83 40.14 57.69
C THR A 58 -14.25 38.95 56.89
N PRO A 59 -13.17 38.29 57.35
CA PRO A 59 -12.59 37.14 56.66
C PRO A 59 -13.62 36.02 56.41
N ASP A 60 -14.52 35.79 57.36
CA ASP A 60 -15.59 34.78 57.26
C ASP A 60 -16.64 35.13 56.19
N GLU A 61 -17.06 36.40 56.13
CA GLU A 61 -18.00 36.89 55.10
C GLU A 61 -17.39 36.79 53.71
N THR A 62 -16.13 37.16 53.57
CA THR A 62 -15.39 37.08 52.30
C THR A 62 -15.26 35.62 51.85
N ALA A 63 -14.89 34.71 52.76
CA ALA A 63 -14.75 33.30 52.46
C ALA A 63 -16.07 32.68 52.02
N LEU A 64 -17.17 32.96 52.72
CA LEU A 64 -18.51 32.48 52.35
C LEU A 64 -18.96 33.00 50.99
N ARG A 65 -18.70 34.28 50.69
CA ARG A 65 -19.01 34.87 49.38
C ARG A 65 -18.23 34.21 48.25
N LEU A 66 -16.92 34.05 48.43
CA LEU A 66 -16.06 33.42 47.42
C LEU A 66 -16.42 31.94 47.21
N LEU A 67 -16.65 31.18 48.29
CA LEU A 67 -17.07 29.78 48.23
C LEU A 67 -18.44 29.61 47.56
N TYR A 68 -19.37 30.55 47.80
CA TYR A 68 -20.66 30.57 47.12
C TYR A 68 -20.48 30.72 45.61
N TYR A 69 -19.70 31.70 45.13
CA TYR A 69 -19.46 31.87 43.70
C TYR A 69 -18.64 30.72 43.09
N LEU A 70 -17.69 30.14 43.82
CA LEU A 70 -16.97 28.95 43.36
C LEU A 70 -17.90 27.74 43.19
N LYS A 71 -18.89 27.58 44.07
CA LYS A 71 -19.94 26.55 43.93
C LYS A 71 -20.82 26.80 42.70
N ILE A 72 -21.15 28.06 42.40
CA ILE A 72 -21.87 28.47 41.18
C ILE A 72 -21.11 28.08 39.92
N LEU A 73 -19.79 28.31 39.94
CA LEU A 73 -18.89 27.96 38.85
C LEU A 73 -18.68 26.43 38.69
N LYS A 74 -19.30 25.63 39.58
CA LYS A 74 -19.15 24.18 39.70
C LYS A 74 -17.69 23.76 39.85
N PHE A 75 -16.95 24.51 40.67
CA PHE A 75 -15.60 24.15 41.01
C PHE A 75 -15.60 22.93 41.94
N ASN A 76 -15.00 21.82 41.50
CA ASN A 76 -14.73 20.67 42.36
C ASN A 76 -13.32 20.85 42.96
N PRO A 77 -13.18 21.11 44.27
CA PRO A 77 -11.86 21.10 44.90
C PRO A 77 -11.14 19.77 44.66
N PRO A 78 -9.82 19.78 44.39
CA PRO A 78 -9.01 18.57 44.31
C PRO A 78 -9.23 17.72 45.55
N THR A 79 -9.43 16.44 45.34
CA THR A 79 -9.95 15.47 46.31
C THR A 79 -8.93 15.23 47.45
N ASP A 80 -9.14 15.90 48.58
CA ASP A 80 -8.81 15.48 49.95
C ASP A 80 -9.37 16.56 50.89
N ILE A 81 -10.62 16.39 51.34
CA ILE A 81 -11.41 17.41 52.05
C ILE A 81 -11.93 16.84 53.37
N ASP A 82 -11.01 16.44 54.23
CA ASP A 82 -11.30 16.32 55.67
C ASP A 82 -10.73 17.51 56.48
N ASP A 83 -10.01 18.43 55.83
CA ASP A 83 -9.34 19.56 56.48
C ASP A 83 -9.93 20.93 56.10
N LEU A 84 -11.24 21.04 55.86
CA LEU A 84 -11.89 22.36 55.66
C LEU A 84 -11.80 23.25 56.91
N TYR A 85 -11.49 22.67 58.08
CA TYR A 85 -11.19 23.37 59.33
C TYR A 85 -9.73 23.88 59.43
N VAL A 86 -8.80 23.40 58.59
CA VAL A 86 -7.38 23.83 58.58
C VAL A 86 -7.16 25.03 57.65
N VAL A 87 -8.17 25.42 56.87
CA VAL A 87 -8.11 26.53 55.89
C VAL A 87 -7.78 27.89 56.53
N TYR A 88 -7.91 28.03 57.86
CA TYR A 88 -7.61 29.27 58.57
C TYR A 88 -6.24 29.32 59.27
N ASP A 89 -5.55 28.18 59.45
CA ASP A 89 -4.35 28.14 60.31
C ASP A 89 -3.01 28.03 59.56
N ASP A 90 -2.99 27.61 58.29
CA ASP A 90 -1.74 27.59 57.47
C ASP A 90 -1.85 28.45 56.19
N PRO A 91 -1.21 29.64 56.16
CA PRO A 91 -1.24 30.54 55.00
C PRO A 91 -0.63 29.93 53.73
N ALA A 92 0.27 28.92 53.84
CA ALA A 92 0.89 28.29 52.68
C ALA A 92 -0.08 27.39 51.89
N VAL A 93 -0.99 26.71 52.60
CA VAL A 93 -2.01 25.83 51.99
C VAL A 93 -3.12 26.67 51.35
N PHE A 94 -3.50 27.77 52.01
CA PHE A 94 -4.45 28.75 51.49
C PHE A 94 -3.98 29.35 50.15
N LEU A 95 -2.72 29.80 50.09
CA LEU A 95 -2.12 30.36 48.89
C LEU A 95 -2.03 29.34 47.75
N LYS A 96 -1.65 28.09 48.03
CA LYS A 96 -1.54 27.02 47.02
C LYS A 96 -2.89 26.68 46.38
N ASN A 97 -3.95 26.65 47.17
CA ASN A 97 -5.31 26.48 46.66
C ASN A 97 -5.74 27.71 45.87
N LEU A 98 -5.50 28.93 46.37
CA LEU A 98 -5.80 30.21 45.71
C LEU A 98 -5.18 30.33 44.32
N PHE A 99 -3.92 29.92 44.15
CA PHE A 99 -3.29 29.93 42.83
C PHE A 99 -3.84 28.86 41.89
N SER A 100 -4.18 27.68 42.39
CA SER A 100 -4.88 26.65 41.61
C SER A 100 -6.27 27.14 41.17
N PHE A 101 -6.94 27.93 42.01
CA PHE A 101 -8.19 28.61 41.66
C PHE A 101 -7.98 29.67 40.56
N MET A 102 -6.95 30.52 40.67
CA MET A 102 -6.67 31.55 39.66
C MET A 102 -6.25 30.97 38.31
N GLU A 103 -5.50 29.87 38.30
CA GLU A 103 -5.10 29.18 37.08
C GLU A 103 -6.31 28.65 36.31
N ILE A 104 -7.23 27.97 37.01
CA ILE A 104 -8.41 27.37 36.39
C ILE A 104 -9.41 28.44 35.95
N THR A 105 -9.60 29.52 36.73
CA THR A 105 -10.50 30.63 36.36
C THR A 105 -9.98 31.40 35.15
N CYS A 106 -8.66 31.59 35.04
CA CYS A 106 -8.04 32.18 33.86
C CYS A 106 -8.06 31.23 32.64
N ALA A 107 -7.84 29.93 32.85
CA ALA A 107 -7.76 28.94 31.75
C ALA A 107 -9.12 28.60 31.12
N SER A 108 -10.22 28.73 31.86
CA SER A 108 -11.57 28.36 31.41
C SER A 108 -12.53 29.55 31.33
N ARG A 109 -11.99 30.76 31.12
CA ARG A 109 -12.69 32.05 31.04
C ARG A 109 -14.03 31.99 30.27
N ASP A 110 -14.00 31.66 28.98
CA ASP A 110 -15.19 31.67 28.11
C ASP A 110 -16.22 30.60 28.51
N MET A 111 -15.77 29.52 29.13
CA MET A 111 -16.63 28.44 29.63
C MET A 111 -17.32 28.86 30.93
N LEU A 112 -16.61 29.57 31.81
CA LEU A 112 -17.10 30.02 33.11
C LEU A 112 -18.08 31.18 32.97
N GLU A 113 -17.86 32.12 32.05
CA GLU A 113 -18.82 33.19 31.73
C GLU A 113 -20.16 32.63 31.20
N LYS A 114 -20.11 31.59 30.36
CA LYS A 114 -21.32 30.87 29.92
C LYS A 114 -22.01 30.16 31.09
N ARG A 115 -21.25 29.60 32.04
CA ARG A 115 -21.81 28.93 33.24
C ARG A 115 -22.45 29.91 34.22
N THR A 116 -21.88 31.09 34.45
CA THR A 116 -22.46 32.13 35.30
C THR A 116 -23.73 32.70 34.70
N PHE A 117 -23.75 32.94 33.39
CA PHE A 117 -24.94 33.35 32.65
C PHE A 117 -26.08 32.31 32.80
N HIS A 118 -25.80 31.03 32.54
CA HIS A 118 -26.78 29.95 32.70
C HIS A 118 -27.21 29.73 34.16
N PHE A 119 -26.31 29.94 35.12
CA PHE A 119 -26.66 29.83 36.54
C PHE A 119 -27.55 31.00 36.99
N ARG A 120 -27.31 32.24 36.56
CA ARG A 120 -28.15 33.39 36.89
C ARG A 120 -29.59 33.21 36.39
N ASP A 121 -29.76 32.70 35.17
CA ASP A 121 -31.07 32.32 34.63
C ASP A 121 -31.74 31.19 35.43
N ARG A 122 -30.96 30.25 35.96
CA ARG A 122 -31.45 29.12 36.76
C ARG A 122 -31.67 29.48 38.25
N PHE A 123 -30.94 30.43 38.82
CA PHE A 123 -31.05 30.85 40.22
C PHE A 123 -32.23 31.81 40.47
N HIS A 124 -32.61 32.60 39.45
CA HIS A 124 -33.89 33.29 39.43
C HIS A 124 -35.10 32.32 39.51
N GLU A 125 -34.92 31.03 39.20
CA GLU A 125 -35.93 29.97 39.40
C GLU A 125 -36.09 29.59 40.89
N GLU A 126 -35.00 29.61 41.67
CA GLU A 126 -34.93 29.04 43.02
C GLU A 126 -35.35 30.06 44.11
N LEU A 127 -34.94 31.33 43.99
CA LEU A 127 -35.36 32.42 44.91
C LEU A 127 -36.86 32.75 44.81
N LEU A 128 -37.46 32.65 43.61
CA LEU A 128 -38.91 32.82 43.43
C LEU A 128 -39.73 31.62 43.93
N SER A 129 -39.07 30.52 44.32
CA SER A 129 -39.70 29.34 44.92
C SER A 129 -39.62 29.28 46.45
N ALA A 130 -38.72 30.07 47.08
CA ALA A 130 -38.48 30.02 48.52
C ALA A 130 -39.34 30.97 49.37
N ASP A 131 -39.93 32.03 48.79
CA ASP A 131 -40.78 32.98 49.53
C ASP A 131 -42.27 32.62 49.51
N VAL A 132 -42.67 31.47 50.06
CA VAL A 132 -43.95 31.32 50.80
C VAL A 132 -43.82 30.15 51.80
N HIS A 133 -43.03 30.31 52.85
CA HIS A 133 -43.30 29.61 54.10
C HIS A 133 -43.82 30.60 55.13
N SER A 134 -45.15 30.68 55.11
CA SER A 134 -46.05 30.89 56.24
C SER A 134 -45.39 31.40 57.52
N ASN A 135 -45.56 32.69 57.78
CA ASN A 135 -45.93 33.21 59.10
C ASN A 135 -46.28 34.69 58.96
N LEU A 136 -47.56 35.00 59.01
CA LEU A 136 -48.08 36.18 59.70
C LEU A 136 -49.60 36.02 59.85
N ASN A 137 -49.97 35.77 61.10
CA ASN A 137 -51.32 35.69 61.59
C ASN A 137 -52.08 37.00 61.35
N GLY A 138 -53.37 36.85 61.06
CA GLY A 138 -54.42 37.53 61.81
C GLY A 138 -54.68 39.00 61.48
N SER A 139 -55.85 39.19 60.86
CA SER A 139 -56.68 40.41 60.90
C SER A 139 -56.36 41.46 59.84
N GLU A 140 -57.03 41.34 58.69
CA GLU A 140 -57.87 42.38 58.10
C GLU A 140 -58.05 42.09 56.61
N ARG A 141 -59.27 41.64 56.25
CA ARG A 141 -60.07 42.16 55.12
C ARG A 141 -61.28 41.26 54.96
N GLN A 142 -62.22 41.42 55.89
CA GLN A 142 -63.63 41.32 55.57
C GLN A 142 -64.02 42.48 54.65
N MET A 143 -65.08 42.26 53.87
CA MET A 143 -65.77 43.20 52.98
C MET A 143 -65.26 43.29 51.54
N ARG A 144 -65.50 42.22 50.78
CA ARG A 144 -66.49 42.20 49.68
C ARG A 144 -66.46 40.80 49.04
N GLN A 145 -67.39 39.95 49.45
CA GLN A 145 -68.68 39.68 48.79
C GLN A 145 -68.63 38.28 48.14
N SER A 146 -69.21 37.34 48.87
CA SER A 146 -69.84 36.10 48.42
C SER A 146 -70.69 36.35 47.16
N HIS A 147 -70.65 35.53 46.10
CA HIS A 147 -70.93 34.10 46.12
C HIS A 147 -70.33 33.35 44.92
N THR A 148 -69.63 32.26 45.26
CA THR A 148 -69.74 30.91 44.66
C THR A 148 -69.25 30.72 43.22
N THR A 149 -68.00 30.26 43.05
CA THR A 149 -67.70 28.87 42.61
C THR A 149 -66.24 28.54 42.98
N GLN A 150 -66.11 27.50 43.82
CA GLN A 150 -64.94 26.65 44.12
C GLN A 150 -63.50 27.22 44.16
N PRO A 151 -62.79 27.10 45.31
CA PRO A 151 -61.37 27.39 45.40
C PRO A 151 -60.54 26.23 44.84
N SER A 152 -60.03 26.37 43.62
CA SER A 152 -59.03 25.44 43.10
C SER A 152 -57.69 25.70 43.78
N TYR A 153 -57.38 24.90 44.79
CA TYR A 153 -56.02 24.52 45.12
C TYR A 153 -55.30 24.12 43.82
N CYS A 154 -54.38 24.96 43.36
CA CYS A 154 -53.60 24.68 42.18
C CYS A 154 -52.30 25.49 42.20
N GLY A 155 -51.49 25.31 43.25
CA GLY A 155 -50.05 25.48 43.15
C GLY A 155 -49.51 24.41 42.19
N THR A 156 -49.75 24.59 40.88
CA THR A 156 -49.50 23.51 39.91
C THR A 156 -48.07 23.45 39.40
N PRO A 157 -47.50 22.23 39.27
CA PRO A 157 -46.27 21.92 38.52
C PRO A 157 -46.21 22.47 37.08
N ALA A 158 -47.35 22.86 36.51
CA ALA A 158 -47.51 23.38 35.15
C ALA A 158 -46.83 24.75 34.92
N LYS A 159 -46.80 25.64 35.92
CA LYS A 159 -46.10 26.95 35.80
C LYS A 159 -44.57 26.75 35.81
N ASN A 160 -44.09 25.78 36.59
CA ASN A 160 -42.67 25.40 36.62
C ASN A 160 -42.26 24.67 35.34
N HIS A 161 -43.11 23.79 34.77
CA HIS A 161 -42.85 23.17 33.47
C HIS A 161 -42.77 24.20 32.33
N ARG A 162 -43.69 25.17 32.29
CA ARG A 162 -43.69 26.19 31.22
C ARG A 162 -42.44 27.07 31.29
N ARG A 163 -41.96 27.41 32.49
CA ARG A 163 -40.71 28.16 32.68
C ARG A 163 -39.48 27.32 32.34
N LYS A 164 -39.43 26.05 32.74
CA LYS A 164 -38.36 25.11 32.35
C LYS A 164 -38.25 24.94 30.84
N ASN A 165 -39.39 24.87 30.13
CA ASN A 165 -39.40 24.79 28.67
C ASN A 165 -38.88 26.08 28.02
N VAL A 166 -39.16 27.26 28.59
CA VAL A 166 -38.64 28.53 28.08
C VAL A 166 -37.14 28.66 28.30
N VAL A 167 -36.63 28.23 29.47
CA VAL A 167 -35.18 28.20 29.75
C VAL A 167 -34.48 27.24 28.80
N GLN A 168 -35.02 26.04 28.58
CA GLN A 168 -34.46 25.09 27.63
C GLN A 168 -34.46 25.64 26.20
N LEU A 169 -35.56 26.28 25.78
CA LEU A 169 -35.64 26.95 24.48
C LEU A 169 -34.62 28.08 24.33
N ASN A 170 -34.37 28.86 25.40
CA ASN A 170 -33.33 29.89 25.41
C ASN A 170 -31.92 29.30 25.32
N MET A 171 -31.65 28.17 25.99
CA MET A 171 -30.36 27.47 25.86
C MET A 171 -30.15 26.97 24.43
N ASP A 172 -31.17 26.36 23.82
CA ASP A 172 -31.10 25.82 22.46
C ASP A 172 -30.95 26.94 21.42
N THR A 173 -31.64 28.07 21.62
CA THR A 173 -31.52 29.24 20.73
C THR A 173 -30.17 29.95 20.89
N HIS A 174 -29.67 30.10 22.11
CA HIS A 174 -28.34 30.66 22.36
C HIS A 174 -27.22 29.79 21.77
N ALA A 175 -27.33 28.46 21.88
CA ALA A 175 -26.39 27.53 21.23
C ALA A 175 -26.36 27.75 19.71
N ARG A 176 -27.53 27.84 19.07
CA ARG A 176 -27.63 28.14 17.63
C ARG A 176 -27.08 29.53 17.27
N VAL A 177 -27.22 30.53 18.13
CA VAL A 177 -26.67 31.87 17.91
C VAL A 177 -25.13 31.85 17.97
N LEU A 178 -24.54 31.09 18.90
CA LEU A 178 -23.08 30.94 18.97
C LEU A 178 -22.52 30.24 17.73
N ASP A 179 -23.21 29.21 17.21
CA ASP A 179 -22.81 28.53 15.97
C ASP A 179 -22.83 29.53 14.79
N VAL A 180 -23.89 30.33 14.66
CA VAL A 180 -24.01 31.36 13.62
C VAL A 180 -22.96 32.48 13.78
N GLN A 181 -22.54 32.79 15.01
CA GLN A 181 -21.46 33.76 15.24
C GLN A 181 -20.10 33.25 14.73
N GLN A 182 -19.81 31.96 14.86
CA GLN A 182 -18.61 31.36 14.28
C GLN A 182 -18.65 31.45 12.75
N ASP A 183 -19.81 31.17 12.14
CA ASP A 183 -20.01 31.35 10.71
C ASP A 183 -19.83 32.82 10.27
N SER A 184 -20.18 33.78 11.13
CA SER A 184 -19.97 35.21 10.86
C SER A 184 -18.49 35.59 10.78
N MET A 185 -17.62 34.97 11.59
CA MET A 185 -16.17 35.21 11.52
C MET A 185 -15.60 34.70 10.19
N LEU A 186 -16.02 33.50 9.76
CA LEU A 186 -15.65 32.96 8.44
C LEU A 186 -16.13 33.88 7.30
N ILE A 187 -17.33 34.45 7.42
CA ILE A 187 -17.85 35.42 6.45
C ILE A 187 -16.98 36.68 6.41
N ASP A 188 -16.45 37.15 7.53
CA ASP A 188 -15.61 38.34 7.57
C ASP A 188 -14.21 38.08 6.97
N ASP A 189 -13.65 36.88 7.14
CA ASP A 189 -12.44 36.44 6.44
C ASP A 189 -12.67 36.38 4.92
N ILE A 190 -13.78 35.78 4.48
CA ILE A 190 -14.16 35.75 3.05
C ILE A 190 -14.34 37.17 2.50
N LYS A 191 -14.96 38.08 3.26
CA LYS A 191 -15.07 39.50 2.85
C LYS A 191 -13.71 40.17 2.74
N SER A 192 -12.78 39.86 3.64
CA SER A 192 -11.40 40.36 3.59
C SER A 192 -10.68 39.87 2.33
N ASP A 193 -10.75 38.57 2.05
CA ASP A 193 -10.17 37.97 0.84
C ASP A 193 -10.78 38.55 -0.44
N ILE A 194 -12.10 38.72 -0.49
CA ILE A 194 -12.78 39.36 -1.63
C ILE A 194 -12.27 40.79 -1.82
N LYS A 195 -12.13 41.57 -0.74
CA LYS A 195 -11.56 42.93 -0.83
C LYS A 195 -10.12 42.90 -1.37
N SER A 196 -9.31 41.95 -0.90
CA SER A 196 -7.94 41.75 -1.39
C SER A 196 -7.94 41.42 -2.88
N MET A 197 -8.71 40.42 -3.31
CA MET A 197 -8.84 40.03 -4.73
C MET A 197 -9.36 41.17 -5.62
N VAL A 198 -10.28 42.00 -5.13
CA VAL A 198 -10.77 43.18 -5.86
C VAL A 198 -9.64 44.20 -6.05
N SER A 199 -8.85 44.46 -5.00
CA SER A 199 -7.70 45.36 -5.09
C SER A 199 -6.63 44.85 -6.06
N GLU A 200 -6.33 43.54 -6.04
CA GLU A 200 -5.42 42.90 -6.99
C GLU A 200 -5.94 42.98 -8.42
N LYS A 201 -7.24 42.73 -8.63
CA LYS A 201 -7.88 42.89 -9.94
C LYS A 201 -7.73 44.32 -10.46
N GLU A 202 -7.90 45.34 -9.64
CA GLU A 202 -7.69 46.74 -10.05
C GLU A 202 -6.24 47.03 -10.40
N VAL A 203 -5.28 46.49 -9.63
CA VAL A 203 -3.85 46.61 -9.94
C VAL A 203 -3.51 45.93 -11.27
N LEU A 204 -4.01 44.71 -11.49
CA LEU A 204 -3.83 43.96 -12.73
C LEU A 204 -4.48 44.67 -13.91
N SER A 205 -5.69 45.19 -13.76
CA SER A 205 -6.39 45.96 -14.80
C SER A 205 -5.58 47.19 -15.21
N ARG A 206 -5.04 47.94 -14.24
CA ARG A 206 -4.14 49.07 -14.52
C ARG A 206 -2.84 48.66 -15.22
N LYS A 207 -2.26 47.49 -14.88
CA LYS A 207 -1.09 46.95 -15.58
C LYS A 207 -1.43 46.55 -17.02
N ILE A 208 -2.58 45.92 -17.24
CA ILE A 208 -3.08 45.55 -18.57
C ILE A 208 -3.29 46.80 -19.41
N GLU A 209 -3.95 47.83 -18.90
CA GLU A 209 -4.14 49.10 -19.61
C GLU A 209 -2.79 49.74 -20.00
N LYS A 210 -1.81 49.76 -19.09
CA LYS A 210 -0.46 50.25 -19.39
C LYS A 210 0.24 49.41 -20.46
N ALA A 211 0.05 48.09 -20.46
CA ALA A 211 0.61 47.20 -21.47
C ALA A 211 -0.07 47.40 -22.84
N LEU A 212 -1.40 47.51 -22.87
CA LEU A 212 -2.19 47.78 -24.08
C LEU A 212 -1.78 49.11 -24.72
N LYS A 213 -1.64 50.18 -23.94
CA LYS A 213 -1.15 51.48 -24.44
C LYS A 213 0.24 51.43 -25.08
N LYS A 214 1.10 50.51 -24.64
CA LYS A 214 2.45 50.34 -25.24
C LYS A 214 2.40 49.63 -26.59
N ILE A 215 1.40 48.79 -26.82
CA ILE A 215 1.28 47.97 -28.04
C ILE A 215 0.23 48.52 -29.03
N GLU A 216 -0.51 49.56 -28.65
CA GLU A 216 -1.61 50.17 -29.42
C GLU A 216 -1.21 50.59 -30.85
N ASN A 217 0.06 50.96 -31.06
CA ASN A 217 0.59 51.40 -32.35
C ASN A 217 1.09 50.27 -33.26
N LEU A 218 0.97 48.99 -32.85
CA LEU A 218 1.41 47.86 -33.68
C LEU A 218 0.39 47.56 -34.79
N PRO A 219 0.84 47.41 -36.06
CA PRO A 219 -0.03 46.99 -37.15
C PRO A 219 -0.51 45.55 -36.94
N ASN A 220 -1.79 45.29 -37.23
CA ASN A 220 -2.45 44.00 -37.02
C ASN A 220 -2.40 43.50 -35.55
N LEU A 221 -2.60 44.41 -34.60
CA LEU A 221 -2.57 44.15 -33.16
C LEU A 221 -3.41 42.93 -32.75
N ASP A 222 -4.67 42.85 -33.18
CA ASP A 222 -5.57 41.75 -32.80
C ASP A 222 -5.05 40.39 -33.23
N ARG A 223 -4.50 40.30 -34.45
CA ARG A 223 -3.92 39.06 -34.98
C ARG A 223 -2.64 38.67 -34.23
N GLN A 224 -1.81 39.65 -33.87
CA GLN A 224 -0.58 39.40 -33.12
C GLN A 224 -0.88 38.97 -31.67
N VAL A 225 -1.85 39.60 -31.01
CA VAL A 225 -2.30 39.21 -29.67
C VAL A 225 -2.91 37.80 -29.70
N ALA A 226 -3.76 37.49 -30.69
CA ALA A 226 -4.31 36.15 -30.87
C ALA A 226 -3.20 35.10 -31.03
N ALA A 227 -2.23 35.34 -31.92
CA ALA A 227 -1.08 34.45 -32.11
C ALA A 227 -0.22 34.30 -30.83
N ALA A 228 -0.01 35.39 -30.08
CA ALA A 228 0.72 35.34 -28.81
C ALA A 228 -0.06 34.56 -27.72
N THR A 229 -1.39 34.69 -27.67
CA THR A 229 -2.22 33.90 -26.75
C THR A 229 -2.18 32.43 -27.09
N GLU A 230 -2.25 32.08 -28.38
CA GLU A 230 -2.15 30.70 -28.85
C GLU A 230 -0.77 30.11 -28.52
N LEU A 231 0.31 30.84 -28.83
CA LEU A 231 1.67 30.43 -28.46
C LEU A 231 1.82 30.23 -26.94
N ARG A 232 1.23 31.10 -26.11
CA ARG A 232 1.23 30.94 -24.65
C ARG A 232 0.50 29.67 -24.22
N VAL A 233 -0.67 29.39 -24.79
CA VAL A 233 -1.44 28.16 -24.51
C VAL A 233 -0.63 26.93 -24.91
N GLN A 234 -0.02 26.93 -26.09
CA GLN A 234 0.82 25.83 -26.55
C GLN A 234 2.07 25.63 -25.67
N ARG A 235 2.71 26.71 -25.21
CA ARG A 235 3.84 26.62 -24.25
C ARG A 235 3.43 26.05 -22.90
N ASN A 236 2.30 26.49 -22.35
CA ASN A 236 1.77 25.94 -21.11
C ASN A 236 1.47 24.44 -21.29
N ARG A 237 0.85 24.07 -22.40
CA ARG A 237 0.56 22.66 -22.71
C ARG A 237 1.83 21.83 -22.86
N LEU A 238 2.85 22.37 -23.52
CA LEU A 238 4.17 21.73 -23.62
C LEU A 238 4.78 21.51 -22.23
N SER A 239 4.75 22.53 -21.37
CA SER A 239 5.27 22.44 -19.99
C SER A 239 4.52 21.40 -19.15
N GLU A 240 3.20 21.31 -19.28
CA GLU A 240 2.39 20.27 -18.62
C GLU A 240 2.79 18.87 -19.11
N LEU A 241 2.91 18.69 -20.43
CA LEU A 241 3.29 17.41 -21.03
C LEU A 241 4.72 17.01 -20.64
N ASP A 242 5.66 17.97 -20.57
CA ASP A 242 7.02 17.73 -20.13
C ASP A 242 7.08 17.28 -18.66
N LEU A 243 6.27 17.91 -17.78
CA LEU A 243 6.13 17.50 -16.38
C LEU A 243 5.57 16.09 -16.28
N GLN A 244 4.47 15.79 -16.98
CA GLN A 244 3.87 14.46 -17.01
C GLN A 244 4.84 13.40 -17.55
N ARG A 245 5.63 13.73 -18.60
CA ARG A 245 6.66 12.84 -19.14
C ARG A 245 7.74 12.54 -18.10
N LEU A 246 8.19 13.54 -17.35
CA LEU A 246 9.17 13.36 -16.28
C LEU A 246 8.60 12.46 -15.16
N GLU A 247 7.38 12.74 -14.70
CA GLU A 247 6.71 11.93 -13.67
C GLU A 247 6.52 10.47 -14.10
N GLN A 248 6.10 10.24 -15.35
CA GLN A 248 5.96 8.90 -15.92
C GLN A 248 7.30 8.19 -16.02
N ARG A 249 8.35 8.88 -16.51
CA ARG A 249 9.71 8.33 -16.58
C ARG A 249 10.23 7.92 -15.20
N ASP A 250 10.03 8.76 -14.19
CA ASP A 250 10.40 8.45 -12.81
C ASP A 250 9.55 7.31 -12.23
N GLY A 251 8.27 7.23 -12.61
CA GLY A 251 7.39 6.09 -12.35
C GLY A 251 7.96 4.78 -12.89
N VAL A 252 8.34 4.75 -14.16
CA VAL A 252 8.95 3.58 -14.82
C VAL A 252 10.24 3.17 -14.09
N ILE A 253 11.16 4.10 -13.86
CA ILE A 253 12.43 3.83 -13.15
C ILE A 253 12.19 3.24 -11.75
N ARG A 254 11.21 3.76 -10.99
CA ARG A 254 10.84 3.22 -9.68
C ARG A 254 10.32 1.77 -9.78
N THR A 255 9.47 1.49 -10.76
CA THR A 255 8.93 0.15 -10.97
C THR A 255 10.01 -0.85 -11.43
N GLU A 256 10.91 -0.44 -12.33
CA GLU A 256 12.05 -1.26 -12.77
C GLU A 256 12.98 -1.60 -11.60
N LYS A 257 13.34 -0.62 -10.76
CA LYS A 257 14.11 -0.85 -9.54
C LYS A 257 13.40 -1.81 -8.57
N LYS A 258 12.07 -1.76 -8.48
CA LYS A 258 11.29 -2.70 -7.67
C LYS A 258 11.34 -4.12 -8.24
N ILE A 259 11.18 -4.26 -9.55
CA ILE A 259 11.28 -5.56 -10.24
C ILE A 259 12.68 -6.15 -10.05
N GLN A 260 13.74 -5.34 -10.17
CA GLN A 260 15.11 -5.80 -9.95
C GLN A 260 15.31 -6.34 -8.53
N ARG A 261 14.89 -5.59 -7.50
CA ARG A 261 14.96 -6.06 -6.10
C ARG A 261 14.20 -7.36 -5.88
N LEU A 262 12.99 -7.48 -6.43
CA LEU A 262 12.20 -8.71 -6.33
C LEU A 262 12.87 -9.90 -7.04
N ARG A 263 13.54 -9.66 -8.17
CA ARG A 263 14.33 -10.68 -8.86
C ARG A 263 15.54 -11.11 -8.04
N GLU A 264 16.26 -10.17 -7.44
CA GLU A 264 17.40 -10.44 -6.55
C GLU A 264 16.95 -11.31 -5.36
N GLN A 265 15.88 -10.92 -4.67
CA GLN A 265 15.29 -11.71 -3.57
C GLN A 265 14.88 -13.11 -4.03
N LEU A 266 14.29 -13.24 -5.23
CA LEU A 266 13.89 -14.55 -5.77
C LEU A 266 15.12 -15.41 -6.10
N THR A 267 16.17 -14.82 -6.66
CA THR A 267 17.43 -15.55 -6.91
C THR A 267 18.09 -15.98 -5.61
N GLU A 268 18.11 -15.12 -4.59
CA GLU A 268 18.64 -15.45 -3.27
C GLU A 268 17.84 -16.58 -2.62
N LEU A 269 16.51 -16.52 -2.63
CA LEU A 269 15.64 -17.61 -2.13
C LEU A 269 15.86 -18.93 -2.86
N ARG A 270 16.15 -18.90 -4.17
CA ARG A 270 16.49 -20.11 -4.94
C ARG A 270 17.86 -20.67 -4.59
N VAL A 271 18.87 -19.81 -4.41
CA VAL A 271 20.22 -20.24 -4.01
C VAL A 271 20.24 -20.76 -2.58
N THR A 272 19.51 -20.11 -1.67
CA THR A 272 19.39 -20.53 -0.26
C THR A 272 18.57 -21.81 -0.11
N SER A 273 17.58 -22.05 -0.99
CA SER A 273 16.85 -23.31 -1.07
C SER A 273 17.72 -24.53 -1.42
N GLU A 274 18.86 -24.34 -2.12
CA GLU A 274 19.70 -25.45 -2.59
C GLU A 274 20.79 -25.86 -1.58
N ASN A 275 21.17 -24.98 -0.64
CA ASN A 275 22.17 -25.26 0.41
C ASN A 275 21.76 -24.59 1.75
N LEU A 276 20.84 -25.22 2.51
CA LEU A 276 20.33 -24.66 3.76
C LEU A 276 21.23 -24.99 4.97
N ASP A 277 21.94 -23.97 5.47
CA ASP A 277 22.16 -23.80 6.92
C ASP A 277 21.32 -22.60 7.39
N PRO A 278 20.16 -22.84 8.04
CA PRO A 278 19.26 -21.79 8.52
C PRO A 278 19.95 -20.76 9.43
N SER A 279 20.98 -21.17 10.19
CA SER A 279 21.67 -20.27 11.11
C SER A 279 22.51 -19.23 10.38
N ASN A 280 23.20 -19.63 9.30
CA ASN A 280 23.99 -18.72 8.48
C ASN A 280 23.10 -17.76 7.68
N LEU A 281 21.93 -18.23 7.23
CA LEU A 281 20.97 -17.38 6.52
C LEU A 281 20.39 -16.31 7.43
N ILE A 282 20.01 -16.68 8.66
CA ILE A 282 19.50 -15.71 9.65
C ILE A 282 20.59 -14.67 9.96
N ALA A 283 21.83 -15.09 10.18
CA ALA A 283 22.94 -14.16 10.43
C ALA A 283 23.17 -13.19 9.25
N GLN A 284 23.11 -13.66 8.00
CA GLN A 284 23.21 -12.80 6.82
C GLN A 284 22.05 -11.81 6.72
N LEU A 285 20.81 -12.26 6.97
CA LEU A 285 19.64 -11.38 6.96
C LEU A 285 19.70 -10.34 8.09
N GLU A 286 20.20 -10.71 9.27
CA GLU A 286 20.42 -9.78 10.38
C GLU A 286 21.47 -8.72 10.02
N ASP A 287 22.58 -9.11 9.39
CA ASP A 287 23.60 -8.18 8.88
C ASP A 287 23.06 -7.25 7.77
N GLU A 288 22.18 -7.76 6.90
CA GLU A 288 21.52 -6.95 5.89
C GLU A 288 20.50 -5.98 6.47
N ILE A 289 19.69 -6.43 7.44
CA ILE A 289 18.72 -5.57 8.13
C ILE A 289 19.45 -4.46 8.88
N THR A 290 20.54 -4.77 9.58
CA THR A 290 21.32 -3.74 10.31
C THR A 290 21.95 -2.73 9.36
N THR A 291 22.55 -3.17 8.25
CA THR A 291 23.10 -2.27 7.23
C THR A 291 22.04 -1.42 6.54
N ILE A 292 20.88 -2.00 6.18
CA ILE A 292 19.75 -1.26 5.59
C ILE A 292 19.18 -0.25 6.59
N THR A 293 19.06 -0.62 7.87
CA THR A 293 18.57 0.26 8.93
C THR A 293 19.48 1.47 9.10
N TYR A 294 20.80 1.27 9.13
CA TYR A 294 21.77 2.37 9.18
C TYR A 294 21.66 3.28 7.94
N LEU A 295 21.60 2.70 6.73
CA LEU A 295 21.47 3.47 5.50
C LEU A 295 20.17 4.29 5.47
N LEU A 296 19.06 3.72 5.95
CA LEU A 296 17.76 4.38 5.97
C LEU A 296 17.71 5.51 7.00
N ASN A 297 18.08 5.21 8.25
CA ASN A 297 17.81 6.10 9.38
C ASN A 297 18.88 7.18 9.59
N GLU A 298 20.14 6.92 9.22
CA GLU A 298 21.22 7.89 9.38
C GLU A 298 21.59 8.54 8.04
N LYS A 299 21.99 7.74 7.03
CA LYS A 299 22.58 8.30 5.81
C LYS A 299 21.56 8.95 4.86
N LEU A 300 20.51 8.22 4.48
CA LEU A 300 19.53 8.68 3.50
C LEU A 300 18.62 9.79 4.03
N THR A 301 18.30 9.77 5.32
CA THR A 301 17.59 10.85 6.02
C THR A 301 18.41 12.13 6.03
N ALA A 302 19.69 12.07 6.40
CA ALA A 302 20.58 13.23 6.36
C ALA A 302 20.76 13.79 4.95
N GLU A 303 20.97 12.93 3.94
CA GLU A 303 21.09 13.36 2.54
C GLU A 303 19.77 13.98 2.02
N ARG A 304 18.63 13.42 2.43
CA ARG A 304 17.31 13.96 2.09
C ARG A 304 17.09 15.33 2.69
N GLU A 305 17.35 15.50 3.98
CA GLU A 305 17.20 16.78 4.68
C GLU A 305 18.11 17.85 4.07
N GLN A 306 19.36 17.49 3.75
CA GLN A 306 20.28 18.38 3.04
C GLN A 306 19.73 18.82 1.68
N LYS A 307 19.18 17.89 0.88
CA LYS A 307 18.57 18.23 -0.42
C LYS A 307 17.30 19.05 -0.27
N GLU A 308 16.45 18.75 0.71
CA GLU A 308 15.25 19.55 1.02
C GLU A 308 15.64 20.99 1.39
N LYS A 309 16.71 21.17 2.18
CA LYS A 309 17.26 22.48 2.51
C LYS A 309 17.76 23.22 1.27
N ILE A 310 18.52 22.56 0.40
CA ILE A 310 18.99 23.16 -0.87
C ILE A 310 17.80 23.57 -1.75
N VAL A 311 16.78 22.72 -1.86
CA VAL A 311 15.57 23.05 -2.65
C VAL A 311 14.82 24.23 -2.04
N ALA A 312 14.70 24.31 -0.71
CA ALA A 312 14.09 25.45 -0.03
C ALA A 312 14.89 26.75 -0.28
N GLU A 313 16.22 26.69 -0.20
CA GLU A 313 17.11 27.81 -0.51
C GLU A 313 16.99 28.25 -1.98
N LEU A 314 17.01 27.32 -2.92
CA LEU A 314 16.83 27.61 -4.35
C LEU A 314 15.44 28.17 -4.67
N SER A 315 14.40 27.68 -4.00
CA SER A 315 13.04 28.23 -4.09
C SER A 315 13.01 29.67 -3.58
N ASN A 316 13.66 29.95 -2.43
CA ASN A 316 13.78 31.31 -1.91
C ASN A 316 14.54 32.22 -2.89
N VAL A 317 15.66 31.77 -3.45
CA VAL A 317 16.43 32.54 -4.45
C VAL A 317 15.62 32.79 -5.72
N SER A 318 14.84 31.81 -6.19
CA SER A 318 13.94 31.98 -7.35
C SER A 318 12.81 32.97 -7.08
N ASN A 319 12.36 33.10 -5.82
CA ASN A 319 11.31 34.02 -5.40
C ASN A 319 11.85 35.40 -5.00
N MET A 320 13.18 35.56 -4.90
CA MET A 320 13.81 36.85 -4.63
C MET A 320 13.76 37.76 -5.89
N PRO A 321 13.55 39.08 -5.72
CA PRO A 321 13.69 40.04 -6.82
C PRO A 321 15.09 39.97 -7.43
N ALA A 322 15.23 40.33 -8.71
CA ALA A 322 16.52 40.32 -9.41
C ALA A 322 17.60 41.06 -8.60
N ILE A 323 18.57 40.30 -8.08
CA ILE A 323 19.68 40.80 -7.26
C ILE A 323 20.75 41.37 -8.20
N ASP A 324 21.19 42.60 -7.94
CA ASP A 324 22.28 43.23 -8.70
C ASP A 324 23.64 42.64 -8.29
N GLN A 325 24.61 42.66 -9.21
CA GLN A 325 25.98 42.16 -8.97
C GLN A 325 26.65 42.79 -7.72
N SER A 326 26.25 44.03 -7.38
CA SER A 326 26.71 44.72 -6.16
C SER A 326 26.21 44.07 -4.88
N ASP A 327 25.01 43.49 -4.87
CA ASP A 327 24.43 42.88 -3.66
C ASP A 327 24.98 41.47 -3.46
N ILE A 328 25.28 40.74 -4.54
CA ILE A 328 26.06 39.49 -4.48
C ILE A 328 27.44 39.74 -3.86
N ALA A 329 28.12 40.83 -4.26
CA ALA A 329 29.42 41.17 -3.71
C ALA A 329 29.37 41.51 -2.20
N LYS A 330 28.31 42.20 -1.74
CA LYS A 330 28.09 42.46 -0.30
C LYS A 330 27.84 41.16 0.47
N LEU A 331 26.98 40.29 -0.04
CA LEU A 331 26.69 38.98 0.59
C LEU A 331 27.95 38.11 0.65
N GLN A 332 28.79 38.12 -0.39
CA GLN A 332 30.08 37.41 -0.37
C GLN A 332 31.04 38.00 0.66
N ALA A 333 31.11 39.34 0.80
CA ALA A 333 31.93 39.99 1.81
C ALA A 333 31.45 39.65 3.24
N GLU A 334 30.14 39.63 3.47
CA GLU A 334 29.53 39.26 4.75
C GLU A 334 29.75 37.78 5.08
N LEU A 335 29.60 36.89 4.08
CA LEU A 335 29.89 35.47 4.22
C LEU A 335 31.37 35.22 4.57
N ASN A 336 32.29 35.93 3.92
CA ASN A 336 33.72 35.84 4.23
C ASN A 336 34.01 36.33 5.66
N ALA A 337 33.42 37.46 6.07
CA ALA A 337 33.57 37.98 7.43
C ALA A 337 33.05 37.00 8.48
N LYS A 338 31.86 36.42 8.26
CA LYS A 338 31.28 35.40 9.15
C LYS A 338 32.09 34.11 9.17
N THR A 339 32.65 33.69 8.03
CA THR A 339 33.53 32.51 7.96
C THR A 339 34.82 32.74 8.76
N SER A 340 35.39 33.94 8.70
CA SER A 340 36.55 34.30 9.53
C SER A 340 36.20 34.34 11.02
N GLU A 341 35.04 34.87 11.39
CA GLU A 341 34.55 34.86 12.78
C GLU A 341 34.34 33.43 13.31
N ILE A 342 33.75 32.54 12.50
CA ILE A 342 33.60 31.12 12.84
C ILE A 342 34.97 30.48 13.04
N MET A 343 35.94 30.71 12.14
CA MET A 343 37.29 30.18 12.29
C MET A 343 37.99 30.67 13.57
N GLU A 344 37.80 31.94 13.96
CA GLU A 344 38.34 32.46 15.22
C GLU A 344 37.66 31.82 16.44
N LEU A 345 36.33 31.65 16.41
CA LEU A 345 35.58 30.98 17.46
C LEU A 345 35.92 29.49 17.58
N GLU A 346 36.14 28.80 16.47
CA GLU A 346 36.61 27.40 16.46
C GLU A 346 38.02 27.30 17.05
N LYS A 347 38.92 28.22 16.68
CA LYS A 347 40.28 28.25 17.25
C LYS A 347 40.28 28.53 18.74
N GLU A 348 39.41 29.43 19.22
CA GLU A 348 39.27 29.72 20.65
C GLU A 348 38.62 28.55 21.41
N ARG A 349 37.60 27.89 20.81
CA ARG A 349 37.03 26.64 21.34
C ARG A 349 38.11 25.58 21.47
N ASP A 350 38.85 25.28 20.40
CA ASP A 350 39.86 24.23 20.39
C ASP A 350 40.98 24.50 21.42
N LYS A 351 41.36 25.77 21.60
CA LYS A 351 42.32 26.22 22.62
C LYS A 351 41.77 26.14 24.05
N SER A 352 40.47 26.35 24.24
CA SER A 352 39.80 26.17 25.54
C SER A 352 39.60 24.69 25.90
N GLU A 353 39.38 23.83 24.90
CA GLU A 353 39.20 22.39 25.06
C GLU A 353 40.54 21.67 25.32
N GLU A 354 41.65 22.11 24.71
CA GLU A 354 43.01 21.64 25.05
C GLU A 354 43.35 21.83 26.54
N ASN A 355 42.81 22.88 27.17
CA ASN A 355 43.12 23.21 28.57
C ASN A 355 42.18 22.55 29.59
N THR A 356 41.03 21.99 29.17
CA THR A 356 39.98 21.54 30.10
C THR A 356 39.72 20.05 30.08
N ASP A 357 39.98 19.31 28.99
CA ASP A 357 39.88 17.84 29.03
C ASP A 357 40.52 17.11 27.83
N GLU A 358 41.82 16.82 27.92
CA GLU A 358 42.56 16.00 26.93
C GLU A 358 41.90 14.62 26.72
N ASN A 359 41.23 14.07 27.74
CA ASN A 359 40.64 12.74 27.68
C ASN A 359 39.41 12.71 26.74
N PHE A 360 38.52 13.72 26.78
CA PHE A 360 37.38 13.78 25.86
C PHE A 360 37.76 14.20 24.44
N SER A 361 38.85 14.96 24.25
CA SER A 361 39.39 15.22 22.91
C SER A 361 39.78 13.92 22.20
N ILE A 362 40.46 13.00 22.91
CA ILE A 362 40.81 11.67 22.38
C ILE A 362 39.56 10.88 22.00
N PHE A 363 38.52 10.84 22.84
CA PHE A 363 37.28 10.13 22.52
C PHE A 363 36.52 10.74 21.34
N ARG A 364 36.54 12.07 21.17
CA ARG A 364 35.95 12.75 20.01
C ARG A 364 36.71 12.43 18.72
N HIS A 365 38.04 12.44 18.76
CA HIS A 365 38.85 12.00 17.62
C HIS A 365 38.67 10.52 17.29
N GLN A 366 38.53 9.65 18.31
CA GLN A 366 38.19 8.25 18.10
C GLN A 366 36.81 8.08 17.48
N ALA A 367 35.78 8.78 17.98
CA ALA A 367 34.43 8.76 17.43
C ALA A 367 34.41 9.24 15.97
N SER A 368 35.05 10.37 15.66
CA SER A 368 35.15 10.89 14.28
C SER A 368 35.90 9.93 13.35
N ASN A 369 36.97 9.27 13.83
CA ASN A 369 37.67 8.25 13.05
C ASN A 369 36.80 6.99 12.81
N VAL A 370 36.02 6.57 13.79
CA VAL A 370 35.06 5.46 13.64
C VAL A 370 33.95 5.84 12.66
N GLU A 371 33.41 7.05 12.75
CA GLU A 371 32.39 7.58 11.84
C GLU A 371 32.92 7.65 10.40
N ARG A 372 34.13 8.19 10.18
CA ARG A 372 34.77 8.19 8.85
C ARG A 372 34.97 6.78 8.30
N ARG A 373 35.34 5.82 9.16
CA ARG A 373 35.48 4.40 8.75
C ARG A 373 34.12 3.79 8.42
N LYS A 374 33.07 4.08 9.19
CA LYS A 374 31.68 3.64 8.95
C LYS A 374 31.19 4.19 7.60
N GLU A 375 31.42 5.49 7.34
CA GLU A 375 31.06 6.15 6.09
C GLU A 375 31.82 5.56 4.89
N ALA A 376 33.14 5.38 5.01
CA ALA A 376 33.96 4.78 3.95
C ALA A 376 33.59 3.31 3.67
N ALA A 377 33.17 2.55 4.69
CA ALA A 377 32.66 1.20 4.52
C ALA A 377 31.29 1.20 3.84
N ALA A 378 30.38 2.09 4.25
CA ALA A 378 29.06 2.25 3.62
C ALA A 378 29.18 2.65 2.15
N GLN A 379 30.13 3.54 1.83
CA GLN A 379 30.42 3.94 0.47
C GLN A 379 30.98 2.76 -0.35
N ARG A 380 31.91 1.98 0.19
CA ARG A 380 32.38 0.74 -0.47
C ARG A 380 31.26 -0.28 -0.71
N VAL A 381 30.35 -0.46 0.24
CA VAL A 381 29.18 -1.33 0.06
C VAL A 381 28.27 -0.80 -1.04
N GLN A 382 28.06 0.51 -1.10
CA GLN A 382 27.26 1.13 -2.14
C GLN A 382 27.90 1.03 -3.54
N GLU A 383 29.22 1.24 -3.64
CA GLU A 383 29.99 1.06 -4.87
C GLU A 383 29.95 -0.40 -5.34
N ALA A 384 30.17 -1.37 -4.45
CA ALA A 384 30.07 -2.79 -4.77
C ALA A 384 28.65 -3.18 -5.23
N ARG A 385 27.60 -2.64 -4.59
CA ARG A 385 26.21 -2.84 -5.02
C ARG A 385 25.95 -2.25 -6.41
N GLN A 386 26.50 -1.07 -6.70
CA GLN A 386 26.38 -0.44 -8.03
C GLN A 386 27.12 -1.24 -9.11
N GLU A 387 28.32 -1.73 -8.80
CA GLU A 387 29.12 -2.56 -9.70
C GLU A 387 28.42 -3.91 -9.97
N LEU A 388 27.87 -4.56 -8.94
CA LEU A 388 27.08 -5.77 -9.08
C LEU A 388 25.85 -5.55 -9.97
N ALA A 389 25.10 -4.46 -9.76
CA ALA A 389 23.96 -4.11 -10.61
C ALA A 389 24.38 -3.85 -12.08
N ARG A 390 25.52 -3.18 -12.29
CA ARG A 390 26.09 -2.95 -13.63
C ARG A 390 26.48 -4.26 -14.31
N LEU A 391 27.17 -5.15 -13.60
CA LEU A 391 27.58 -6.45 -14.13
C LEU A 391 26.37 -7.34 -14.45
N GLN A 392 25.36 -7.36 -13.58
CA GLN A 392 24.09 -8.05 -13.84
C GLN A 392 23.40 -7.52 -15.10
N GLN A 393 23.33 -6.19 -15.27
CA GLN A 393 22.77 -5.58 -16.47
C GLN A 393 23.54 -5.99 -17.73
N GLN A 394 24.88 -5.99 -17.68
CA GLN A 394 25.71 -6.45 -18.80
C GLN A 394 25.50 -7.93 -19.11
N VAL A 395 25.33 -8.78 -18.09
CA VAL A 395 25.02 -10.20 -18.28
C VAL A 395 23.66 -10.37 -18.96
N GLU A 396 22.62 -9.67 -18.53
CA GLU A 396 21.30 -9.74 -19.17
C GLU A 396 21.31 -9.20 -20.60
N GLN A 397 22.03 -8.11 -20.86
CA GLN A 397 22.25 -7.62 -22.23
C GLN A 397 22.94 -8.66 -23.10
N LYS A 398 24.01 -9.30 -22.62
CA LYS A 398 24.71 -10.36 -23.35
C LYS A 398 23.83 -11.59 -23.58
N LYS A 399 22.98 -11.98 -22.61
CA LYS A 399 21.99 -13.04 -22.78
C LYS A 399 20.97 -12.70 -23.86
N LEU A 400 20.49 -11.45 -23.91
CA LEU A 400 19.59 -10.98 -24.97
C LEU A 400 20.24 -11.04 -26.35
N VAL A 401 21.48 -10.58 -26.49
CA VAL A 401 22.24 -10.67 -27.74
C VAL A 401 22.39 -12.13 -28.17
N LEU A 402 22.85 -13.00 -27.27
CA LEU A 402 23.00 -14.43 -27.56
C LEU A 402 21.66 -15.09 -27.93
N ARG A 403 20.57 -14.77 -27.22
CA ARG A 403 19.23 -15.27 -27.56
C ARG A 403 18.80 -14.86 -28.97
N ASN A 404 19.11 -13.63 -29.38
CA ASN A 404 18.79 -13.14 -30.73
C ASN A 404 19.68 -13.77 -31.81
N THR A 405 20.92 -14.15 -31.49
CA THR A 405 21.88 -14.72 -32.45
C THR A 405 21.76 -16.24 -32.59
N THR A 406 21.64 -17.00 -31.50
CA THR A 406 21.56 -18.48 -31.54
C THR A 406 20.14 -19.04 -31.51
N GLY A 407 19.10 -18.20 -31.34
CA GLY A 407 17.70 -18.63 -31.28
C GLY A 407 17.30 -19.50 -30.07
N ALA A 408 18.29 -19.93 -29.27
CA ALA A 408 18.11 -20.75 -28.08
C ALA A 408 18.60 -20.01 -26.82
N GLU A 409 17.93 -20.27 -25.69
CA GLU A 409 18.31 -19.71 -24.39
C GLU A 409 19.63 -20.31 -23.93
N VAL A 410 20.65 -19.46 -23.75
CA VAL A 410 21.98 -19.89 -23.31
C VAL A 410 21.91 -20.26 -21.82
N MET A 411 21.96 -21.57 -21.56
CA MET A 411 21.94 -22.11 -20.20
C MET A 411 23.25 -21.81 -19.46
N SER A 412 23.16 -21.47 -18.17
CA SER A 412 24.33 -21.32 -17.31
C SER A 412 25.13 -22.63 -17.23
N ALA A 413 26.45 -22.55 -16.98
CA ALA A 413 27.30 -23.73 -16.82
C ALA A 413 26.76 -24.74 -15.78
N HIS A 414 26.16 -24.24 -14.70
CA HIS A 414 25.50 -25.08 -13.70
C HIS A 414 24.25 -25.78 -14.27
N GLN A 415 23.39 -25.02 -14.97
CA GLN A 415 22.18 -25.55 -15.61
C GLN A 415 22.52 -26.58 -16.71
N PHE A 416 23.61 -26.35 -17.45
CA PHE A 416 24.12 -27.29 -18.44
C PHE A 416 24.61 -28.59 -17.78
N LYS A 417 25.32 -28.51 -16.65
CA LYS A 417 25.73 -29.70 -15.88
C LYS A 417 24.52 -30.51 -15.40
N LEU A 418 23.49 -29.84 -14.88
CA LEU A 418 22.22 -30.49 -14.49
C LEU A 418 21.49 -31.11 -15.69
N TYR A 419 21.52 -30.45 -16.85
CA TYR A 419 20.96 -31.00 -18.08
C TYR A 419 21.72 -32.27 -18.53
N VAL A 420 23.05 -32.23 -18.54
CA VAL A 420 23.88 -33.39 -18.89
C VAL A 420 23.63 -34.57 -17.94
N ASN A 421 23.50 -34.32 -16.63
CA ASN A 421 23.15 -35.37 -15.67
C ASN A 421 21.77 -35.98 -15.98
N ARG A 422 20.73 -35.15 -16.23
CA ARG A 422 19.41 -35.65 -16.64
C ARG A 422 19.46 -36.50 -17.92
N ILE A 423 20.31 -36.12 -18.89
CA ILE A 423 20.51 -36.92 -20.11
C ILE A 423 21.18 -38.26 -19.80
N ARG A 424 22.16 -38.29 -18.89
CA ARG A 424 22.77 -39.56 -18.44
C ARG A 424 21.75 -40.45 -17.75
N ASP A 425 20.91 -39.90 -16.88
CA ASP A 425 19.87 -40.67 -16.18
C ASP A 425 18.85 -41.23 -17.16
N LYS A 426 18.41 -40.41 -18.15
CA LYS A 426 17.54 -40.87 -19.24
C LYS A 426 18.20 -41.98 -20.07
N LYS A 427 19.51 -41.91 -20.32
CA LYS A 427 20.26 -42.95 -21.03
C LYS A 427 20.31 -44.26 -20.24
N VAL A 428 20.49 -44.18 -18.92
CA VAL A 428 20.44 -45.37 -18.03
C VAL A 428 19.03 -45.96 -18.06
N LEU A 429 18.01 -45.13 -17.92
CA LEU A 429 16.61 -45.57 -17.95
C LEU A 429 16.23 -46.21 -19.30
N TYR A 430 16.69 -45.63 -20.41
CA TYR A 430 16.53 -46.22 -21.75
C TYR A 430 17.20 -47.60 -21.83
N LYS A 431 18.44 -47.73 -21.36
CA LYS A 431 19.15 -49.03 -21.35
C LYS A 431 18.40 -50.09 -20.53
N ASN A 432 17.89 -49.72 -19.35
CA ASN A 432 17.11 -50.63 -18.52
C ASN A 432 15.81 -51.07 -19.22
N ARG A 433 15.07 -50.14 -19.82
CA ARG A 433 13.87 -50.47 -20.60
C ARG A 433 14.18 -51.35 -21.81
N LYS A 434 15.30 -51.09 -22.49
CA LYS A 434 15.77 -51.91 -23.61
C LYS A 434 16.07 -53.34 -23.16
N SER A 435 16.75 -53.53 -22.03
CA SER A 435 17.00 -54.85 -21.44
C SER A 435 15.69 -55.59 -21.16
N GLN A 436 14.70 -54.91 -20.55
CA GLN A 436 13.39 -55.52 -20.29
C GLN A 436 12.66 -55.94 -21.56
N ILE A 437 12.78 -55.15 -22.64
CA ILE A 437 12.22 -55.51 -23.95
C ILE A 437 12.93 -56.75 -24.51
N GLU A 438 14.25 -56.81 -24.43
CA GLU A 438 15.03 -57.97 -24.87
C GLU A 438 14.64 -59.23 -24.08
N GLU A 439 14.48 -59.14 -22.76
CA GLU A 439 13.97 -60.22 -21.91
C GLU A 439 12.59 -60.71 -22.35
N LEU A 440 11.64 -59.80 -22.58
CA LEU A 440 10.28 -60.16 -23.05
C LEU A 440 10.30 -60.81 -24.44
N ILE A 441 11.19 -60.37 -25.34
CA ILE A 441 11.37 -61.01 -26.65
C ILE A 441 11.88 -62.44 -26.46
N THR A 442 12.87 -62.65 -25.60
CA THR A 442 13.39 -64.00 -25.36
C THR A 442 12.35 -64.92 -24.73
N GLU A 443 11.53 -64.40 -23.80
CA GLU A 443 10.45 -65.16 -23.19
C GLU A 443 9.38 -65.53 -24.22
N ARG A 444 9.00 -64.59 -25.10
CA ARG A 444 8.08 -64.85 -26.22
C ARG A 444 8.62 -65.95 -27.13
N GLU A 445 9.91 -65.95 -27.46
CA GLU A 445 10.52 -66.99 -28.29
C GLU A 445 10.50 -68.36 -27.61
N VAL A 446 10.78 -68.43 -26.31
CA VAL A 446 10.67 -69.67 -25.51
C VAL A 446 9.23 -70.16 -25.48
N LEU A 447 8.26 -69.27 -25.31
CA LEU A 447 6.84 -69.61 -25.31
C LEU A 447 6.38 -70.11 -26.68
N LEU A 448 6.80 -69.48 -27.78
CA LEU A 448 6.54 -69.97 -29.13
C LEU A 448 7.13 -71.37 -29.34
N ARG A 449 8.36 -71.60 -28.90
CA ARG A 449 8.97 -72.93 -28.96
C ARG A 449 8.19 -73.96 -28.13
N THR A 450 7.67 -73.55 -27.00
CA THR A 450 6.85 -74.41 -26.13
C THR A 450 5.54 -74.78 -26.79
N ILE A 451 4.87 -73.81 -27.45
CA ILE A 451 3.67 -74.05 -28.27
C ILE A 451 3.99 -75.07 -29.36
N ASP A 452 5.07 -74.89 -30.12
CA ASP A 452 5.46 -75.85 -31.17
C ASP A 452 5.68 -77.26 -30.63
N LEU A 453 6.35 -77.39 -29.48
CA LEU A 453 6.59 -78.69 -28.84
C LEU A 453 5.28 -79.33 -28.35
N LEU A 454 4.36 -78.54 -27.82
CA LEU A 454 3.04 -79.02 -27.39
C LEU A 454 2.20 -79.46 -28.59
N THR A 455 2.17 -78.69 -29.67
CA THR A 455 1.49 -79.07 -30.93
C THR A 455 2.05 -80.38 -31.47
N LYS A 456 3.37 -80.55 -31.50
CA LYS A 456 3.99 -81.82 -31.93
C LYS A 456 3.63 -83.00 -31.03
N LYS A 457 3.62 -82.79 -29.70
CA LYS A 457 3.21 -83.84 -28.75
C LYS A 457 1.73 -84.18 -28.88
N PHE A 458 0.88 -83.19 -29.15
CA PHE A 458 -0.54 -83.39 -29.41
C PHE A 458 -0.74 -84.20 -30.68
N GLU A 459 -0.03 -83.89 -31.77
CA GLU A 459 -0.10 -84.65 -33.02
C GLU A 459 0.34 -86.11 -32.82
N GLN A 460 1.45 -86.32 -32.10
CA GLN A 460 1.90 -87.68 -31.74
C GLN A 460 0.88 -88.44 -30.88
N LEU A 461 0.15 -87.73 -30.01
CA LEU A 461 -0.91 -88.34 -29.20
C LEU A 461 -2.13 -88.66 -30.07
N LYS A 462 -2.49 -87.77 -31.00
CA LYS A 462 -3.57 -87.95 -31.97
C LYS A 462 -3.32 -89.17 -32.83
N GLU A 463 -2.14 -89.28 -33.44
CA GLU A 463 -1.71 -90.46 -34.22
C GLU A 463 -1.77 -91.76 -33.39
N LYS A 464 -1.35 -91.72 -32.12
CA LYS A 464 -1.46 -92.88 -31.22
C LYS A 464 -2.91 -93.27 -30.97
N ILE A 465 -3.80 -92.33 -30.67
CA ILE A 465 -5.23 -92.62 -30.42
C ILE A 465 -5.88 -93.22 -31.67
N GLU A 466 -5.59 -92.67 -32.85
CA GLU A 466 -6.07 -93.19 -34.13
C GLU A 466 -5.55 -94.62 -34.38
N SER A 467 -4.29 -94.91 -34.03
CA SER A 467 -3.72 -96.27 -34.18
C SER A 467 -4.37 -97.34 -33.27
N PHE A 468 -4.99 -96.92 -32.16
CA PHE A 468 -5.76 -97.82 -31.28
C PHE A 468 -7.25 -97.89 -31.65
N GLY A 469 -7.67 -97.28 -32.78
CA GLY A 469 -9.05 -97.28 -33.26
C GLY A 469 -9.98 -96.27 -32.57
N GLY A 470 -9.41 -95.28 -31.86
CA GLY A 470 -10.17 -94.17 -31.28
C GLY A 470 -10.28 -93.00 -32.27
N GLU A 471 -11.44 -92.36 -32.33
CA GLU A 471 -11.66 -91.14 -33.12
C GLU A 471 -11.34 -89.91 -32.24
N VAL A 472 -10.42 -89.05 -32.70
CA VAL A 472 -10.04 -87.84 -31.96
C VAL A 472 -11.02 -86.72 -32.32
N VAL A 473 -11.92 -86.40 -31.39
CA VAL A 473 -12.85 -85.27 -31.53
C VAL A 473 -12.06 -83.97 -31.34
N GLU A 474 -11.75 -83.28 -32.44
CA GLU A 474 -11.25 -81.91 -32.39
C GLU A 474 -12.35 -80.99 -31.87
N TYR A 475 -12.09 -80.34 -30.73
CA TYR A 475 -12.99 -79.34 -30.17
C TYR A 475 -12.94 -78.07 -31.04
N SER A 476 -13.81 -78.00 -32.04
CA SER A 476 -14.15 -76.74 -32.70
C SER A 476 -14.80 -75.81 -31.67
N PRO A 477 -14.41 -74.53 -31.56
CA PRO A 477 -15.04 -73.58 -30.66
C PRO A 477 -16.45 -73.28 -31.20
N ALA A 478 -17.41 -74.10 -30.80
CA ALA A 478 -18.78 -73.98 -31.23
C ALA A 478 -19.34 -72.60 -30.82
N THR A 479 -19.73 -71.80 -31.83
CA THR A 479 -20.53 -70.57 -31.73
C THR A 479 -21.99 -70.85 -31.33
N THR A 480 -22.22 -71.88 -30.55
CA THR A 480 -23.53 -72.18 -29.96
C THR A 480 -23.26 -72.53 -28.52
N VAL A 481 -23.69 -71.63 -27.62
CA VAL A 481 -23.82 -71.91 -26.19
C VAL A 481 -24.85 -73.04 -26.04
N VAL A 482 -24.40 -74.28 -26.23
CA VAL A 482 -25.10 -75.45 -25.74
C VAL A 482 -24.83 -75.45 -24.26
N ARG A 483 -25.79 -74.89 -23.52
CA ARG A 483 -25.88 -74.97 -22.07
C ARG A 483 -25.67 -76.43 -21.67
N SER A 484 -24.52 -76.74 -21.09
CA SER A 484 -24.22 -78.06 -20.53
C SER A 484 -25.28 -78.36 -19.47
N LYS A 485 -26.16 -79.32 -19.76
CA LYS A 485 -26.99 -79.95 -18.74
C LYS A 485 -26.06 -80.86 -17.92
N THR A 486 -25.28 -80.28 -17.02
CA THR A 486 -24.80 -81.01 -15.86
C THR A 486 -25.99 -81.16 -14.94
N ALA A 487 -26.70 -82.28 -15.07
CA ALA A 487 -27.58 -82.73 -14.00
C ALA A 487 -26.71 -82.91 -12.75
N PRO A 488 -27.02 -82.26 -11.63
CA PRO A 488 -26.29 -82.46 -10.40
C PRO A 488 -26.56 -83.87 -9.91
N SER A 489 -25.53 -84.57 -9.44
CA SER A 489 -25.65 -85.94 -8.94
C SER A 489 -26.38 -86.05 -7.59
N THR A 490 -27.12 -85.01 -7.16
CA THR A 490 -27.77 -84.94 -5.84
C THR A 490 -29.19 -84.35 -5.97
N THR A 491 -30.14 -84.89 -5.20
CA THR A 491 -31.57 -84.49 -5.20
C THR A 491 -31.88 -83.46 -4.10
N ASP A 492 -30.86 -82.99 -3.38
CA ASP A 492 -31.02 -82.08 -2.24
C ASP A 492 -30.99 -80.61 -2.69
N THR A 493 -32.06 -79.86 -2.41
CA THR A 493 -32.25 -78.49 -2.90
C THR A 493 -31.26 -77.48 -2.35
N ASP A 494 -30.69 -77.75 -1.17
CA ASP A 494 -29.75 -76.84 -0.52
C ASP A 494 -28.32 -76.98 -1.05
N GLU A 495 -27.91 -78.20 -1.43
CA GLU A 495 -26.64 -78.42 -2.13
C GLU A 495 -26.62 -77.75 -3.50
N LEU A 496 -27.75 -77.77 -4.22
CA LEU A 496 -27.87 -77.07 -5.51
C LEU A 496 -27.79 -75.56 -5.37
N ARG A 497 -28.41 -74.98 -4.34
CA ARG A 497 -28.23 -73.55 -4.04
C ARG A 497 -26.77 -73.24 -3.74
N ASN A 498 -26.09 -74.05 -2.95
CA ASN A 498 -24.68 -73.84 -2.62
C ASN A 498 -23.76 -73.93 -3.84
N ILE A 499 -23.99 -74.90 -4.74
CA ILE A 499 -23.24 -75.03 -5.99
C ILE A 499 -23.48 -73.81 -6.91
N ILE A 500 -24.74 -73.37 -7.06
CA ILE A 500 -25.08 -72.18 -7.85
C ILE A 500 -24.44 -70.94 -7.26
N THR A 501 -24.49 -70.78 -5.93
CA THR A 501 -23.90 -69.62 -5.24
C THR A 501 -22.38 -69.62 -5.39
N ASN A 502 -21.72 -70.77 -5.28
CA ASN A 502 -20.28 -70.89 -5.52
C ASN A 502 -19.90 -70.61 -6.98
N LEU A 503 -20.71 -71.06 -7.95
CA LEU A 503 -20.49 -70.77 -9.37
C LEU A 503 -20.68 -69.28 -9.66
N MET A 504 -21.72 -68.63 -9.11
CA MET A 504 -21.93 -67.19 -9.25
C MET A 504 -20.77 -66.41 -8.64
N GLN A 505 -20.34 -66.75 -7.43
CA GLN A 505 -19.16 -66.13 -6.82
C GLN A 505 -17.87 -66.35 -7.63
N THR A 506 -17.73 -67.50 -8.30
CA THR A 506 -16.56 -67.76 -9.16
C THR A 506 -16.61 -66.94 -10.44
N ILE A 507 -17.81 -66.77 -11.02
CA ILE A 507 -18.02 -65.91 -12.19
C ILE A 507 -17.74 -64.45 -11.83
N ASP A 508 -18.23 -63.97 -10.69
CA ASP A 508 -18.00 -62.59 -10.25
C ASP A 508 -16.52 -62.34 -9.95
N ARG A 509 -15.84 -63.26 -9.23
CA ARG A 509 -14.38 -63.18 -9.02
C ARG A 509 -13.59 -63.13 -10.33
N ARG A 510 -13.96 -63.93 -11.34
CA ARG A 510 -13.30 -63.91 -12.65
C ARG A 510 -13.60 -62.62 -13.41
N ARG A 511 -14.82 -62.08 -13.31
CA ARG A 511 -15.19 -60.79 -13.91
C ARG A 511 -14.39 -59.64 -13.28
N ASP A 512 -14.26 -59.63 -11.96
CA ASP A 512 -13.46 -58.64 -11.24
C ASP A 512 -11.96 -58.72 -11.58
N GLN A 513 -11.45 -59.92 -11.83
CA GLN A 513 -10.07 -60.14 -12.29
C GLN A 513 -9.85 -59.72 -13.76
N MET A 514 -10.86 -59.88 -14.62
CA MET A 514 -10.77 -59.51 -16.04
C MET A 514 -10.88 -58.00 -16.27
N GLY A 515 -11.67 -57.27 -15.47
CA GLY A 515 -11.83 -55.82 -15.57
C GLY A 515 -10.51 -55.02 -15.67
N PRO A 516 -9.55 -55.18 -14.75
CA PRO A 516 -8.27 -54.47 -14.81
C PRO A 516 -7.38 -54.92 -15.97
N LEU A 517 -7.48 -56.17 -16.41
CA LEU A 517 -6.73 -56.67 -17.56
C LEU A 517 -7.24 -56.08 -18.88
N VAL A 518 -8.56 -55.94 -19.02
CA VAL A 518 -9.20 -55.27 -20.17
C VAL A 518 -8.77 -53.80 -20.21
N LYS A 519 -8.85 -53.08 -19.08
CA LYS A 519 -8.37 -51.69 -19.02
C LYS A 519 -6.89 -51.56 -19.42
N ARG A 520 -6.03 -52.42 -18.88
CA ARG A 520 -4.60 -52.41 -19.20
C ARG A 520 -4.33 -52.71 -20.68
N HIS A 521 -5.12 -53.58 -21.29
CA HIS A 521 -5.06 -53.85 -22.72
C HIS A 521 -5.44 -52.60 -23.53
N ASP A 522 -6.53 -51.93 -23.16
CA ASP A 522 -7.01 -50.74 -23.86
C ASP A 522 -6.01 -49.57 -23.73
N ASP A 523 -5.45 -49.36 -22.54
CA ASP A 523 -4.39 -48.36 -22.30
C ASP A 523 -3.14 -48.66 -23.16
N LEU A 524 -2.71 -49.93 -23.22
CA LEU A 524 -1.57 -50.33 -24.04
C LEU A 524 -1.84 -50.13 -25.54
N GLN A 525 -3.06 -50.43 -25.99
CA GLN A 525 -3.47 -50.22 -27.37
C GLN A 525 -3.44 -48.73 -27.74
N GLU A 526 -3.87 -47.85 -26.84
CA GLU A 526 -3.78 -46.39 -27.04
C GLU A 526 -2.33 -45.92 -27.14
N THR A 527 -1.45 -46.41 -26.26
CA THR A 527 -0.01 -46.09 -26.33
C THR A 527 0.65 -46.60 -27.60
N PHE A 528 0.25 -47.78 -28.09
CA PHE A 528 0.75 -48.35 -29.33
C PHE A 528 0.37 -47.48 -30.54
N ASN A 529 -0.91 -47.07 -30.61
CA ASN A 529 -1.38 -46.17 -31.67
C ASN A 529 -0.65 -44.82 -31.65
N LEU A 530 -0.37 -44.28 -30.46
CA LEU A 530 0.39 -43.03 -30.32
C LEU A 530 1.84 -43.20 -30.81
N ILE A 531 2.50 -44.32 -30.46
CA ILE A 531 3.86 -44.62 -30.94
C ILE A 531 3.89 -44.70 -32.47
N SER A 532 2.95 -45.42 -33.09
CA SER A 532 2.88 -45.48 -34.56
C SER A 532 2.68 -44.11 -35.21
N SER A 533 1.92 -43.21 -34.59
CA SER A 533 1.76 -41.83 -35.09
C SER A 533 3.04 -41.00 -34.98
N LEU A 534 3.85 -41.22 -33.94
CA LEU A 534 5.10 -40.52 -33.72
C LEU A 534 6.20 -41.04 -34.66
N GLU A 535 6.25 -42.35 -34.92
CA GLU A 535 7.16 -42.95 -35.89
C GLU A 535 6.91 -42.41 -37.30
N GLN A 536 5.63 -42.31 -37.72
CA GLN A 536 5.28 -41.70 -38.99
C GLN A 536 5.76 -40.24 -39.08
N ARG A 537 5.61 -39.46 -38.00
CA ARG A 537 6.04 -38.05 -37.97
C ARG A 537 7.56 -37.89 -37.94
N GLU A 538 8.30 -38.84 -37.34
CA GLU A 538 9.76 -38.88 -37.43
C GLU A 538 10.20 -39.14 -38.87
N GLU A 539 9.57 -40.08 -39.57
CA GLU A 539 9.89 -40.41 -40.96
C GLU A 539 9.56 -39.24 -41.91
N ASP A 540 8.41 -38.59 -41.72
CA ASP A 540 8.04 -37.38 -42.47
C ASP A 540 9.06 -36.25 -42.24
N ALA A 541 9.54 -36.07 -41.01
CA ALA A 541 10.58 -35.08 -40.70
C ALA A 541 11.93 -35.46 -41.32
N ARG A 542 12.33 -36.74 -41.26
CA ARG A 542 13.57 -37.24 -41.88
C ARG A 542 13.60 -37.03 -43.39
N THR A 543 12.45 -37.12 -44.07
CA THR A 543 12.37 -36.88 -45.51
C THR A 543 12.29 -35.39 -45.87
N ALA A 544 11.80 -34.53 -44.97
CA ALA A 544 11.70 -33.09 -45.18
C ALA A 544 13.03 -32.35 -44.95
N VAL A 545 13.80 -32.71 -43.92
CA VAL A 545 15.09 -32.08 -43.59
C VAL A 545 16.07 -32.01 -44.79
N PRO A 546 16.36 -33.09 -45.53
CA PRO A 546 17.30 -33.03 -46.65
C PRO A 546 16.81 -32.17 -47.81
N LYS A 547 15.48 -32.03 -48.00
CA LYS A 547 14.92 -31.12 -49.02
C LYS A 547 15.16 -29.67 -48.64
N ILE A 548 14.96 -29.33 -47.37
CA ILE A 548 15.22 -27.97 -46.85
C ILE A 548 16.72 -27.68 -46.88
N GLU A 549 17.57 -28.64 -46.53
CA GLU A 549 19.04 -28.49 -46.64
C GLU A 549 19.49 -28.28 -48.10
N GLN A 550 18.85 -28.98 -49.05
CA GLN A 550 19.09 -28.76 -50.49
C GLN A 550 18.64 -27.37 -50.94
N GLU A 551 17.44 -26.92 -50.53
CA GLU A 551 16.93 -25.57 -50.85
C GLU A 551 17.83 -24.47 -50.26
N ILE A 552 18.35 -24.67 -49.04
CA ILE A 552 19.32 -23.74 -48.42
C ILE A 552 20.63 -23.75 -49.21
N SER A 553 21.15 -24.91 -49.58
CA SER A 553 22.39 -25.02 -50.35
C SER A 553 22.26 -24.41 -51.76
N GLU A 554 21.10 -24.55 -52.41
CA GLU A 554 20.79 -23.90 -53.68
C GLU A 554 20.71 -22.37 -53.53
N ALA A 555 20.06 -21.88 -52.46
CA ALA A 555 20.00 -20.44 -52.16
C ALA A 555 21.38 -19.85 -51.83
N GLU A 556 22.22 -20.57 -51.09
CA GLU A 556 23.60 -20.17 -50.79
C GLU A 556 24.48 -20.20 -52.04
N SER A 557 24.30 -21.18 -52.93
CA SER A 557 25.00 -21.22 -54.23
C SER A 557 24.57 -20.08 -55.15
N GLN A 558 23.29 -19.70 -55.12
CA GLN A 558 22.81 -18.54 -55.86
C GLN A 558 23.45 -17.26 -55.31
N LEU A 559 23.44 -17.06 -53.98
CA LEU A 559 24.11 -15.93 -53.30
C LEU A 559 25.61 -15.86 -53.62
N SER A 560 26.31 -17.00 -53.64
CA SER A 560 27.74 -17.05 -53.97
C SER A 560 28.04 -16.70 -55.44
N GLN A 561 27.10 -16.90 -56.37
CA GLN A 561 27.25 -16.45 -57.76
C GLN A 561 27.06 -14.92 -57.89
N PHE A 562 26.39 -14.27 -56.93
CA PHE A 562 26.20 -12.81 -56.94
C PHE A 562 27.41 -12.02 -56.40
N ASP A 563 28.26 -12.63 -55.56
CA ASP A 563 29.46 -11.97 -55.01
C ASP A 563 30.67 -11.96 -56.00
N GLY A 564 30.55 -12.62 -57.16
CA GLY A 564 31.68 -12.95 -58.03
C GLY A 564 31.96 -12.02 -59.22
N ASP A 565 31.06 -11.11 -59.60
CA ASP A 565 31.25 -10.29 -60.81
C ASP A 565 30.79 -8.84 -60.58
N GLY A 566 31.72 -7.89 -60.74
CA GLY A 566 31.48 -6.47 -60.54
C GLY A 566 30.58 -5.89 -61.62
N PHE A 567 29.29 -5.75 -61.34
CA PHE A 567 28.30 -5.23 -62.27
C PHE A 567 28.07 -3.72 -62.13
N SER A 568 27.97 -3.04 -63.28
CA SER A 568 27.73 -1.60 -63.43
C SER A 568 26.33 -1.17 -62.96
N ASP A 569 26.28 0.01 -62.31
CA ASP A 569 25.14 0.67 -61.65
C ASP A 569 23.84 0.78 -62.48
N GLU A 570 23.94 0.67 -63.81
CA GLU A 570 22.81 0.73 -64.73
C GLU A 570 22.01 -0.60 -64.78
N LYS A 571 22.69 -1.74 -64.60
CA LYS A 571 22.05 -3.07 -64.57
C LYS A 571 21.32 -3.34 -63.26
N ILE A 572 21.84 -2.78 -62.16
CA ILE A 572 21.24 -2.86 -60.82
C ILE A 572 19.90 -2.12 -60.78
N LYS A 573 19.77 -1.00 -61.49
CA LYS A 573 18.50 -0.25 -61.59
C LYS A 573 17.44 -1.02 -62.39
N ASP A 574 17.83 -1.62 -63.50
CA ASP A 574 16.92 -2.45 -64.29
C ASP A 574 16.47 -3.70 -63.53
N GLN A 575 17.36 -4.31 -62.73
CA GLN A 575 17.03 -5.48 -61.92
C GLN A 575 16.23 -5.16 -60.65
N ILE A 576 16.43 -4.00 -60.01
CA ILE A 576 15.55 -3.55 -58.91
C ILE A 576 14.13 -3.30 -59.44
N ALA A 577 14.00 -2.77 -60.66
CA ALA A 577 12.69 -2.57 -61.29
C ALA A 577 12.02 -3.92 -61.62
N GLU A 578 12.78 -4.90 -62.11
CA GLU A 578 12.27 -6.24 -62.43
C GLU A 578 11.89 -7.04 -61.17
N GLU A 579 12.69 -6.96 -60.10
CA GLU A 579 12.39 -7.57 -58.80
C GLU A 579 11.22 -6.88 -58.08
N GLN A 580 11.07 -5.56 -58.20
CA GLN A 580 9.88 -4.85 -57.69
C GLN A 580 8.62 -5.30 -58.44
N GLN A 581 8.72 -5.54 -59.75
CA GLN A 581 7.61 -6.02 -60.55
C GLN A 581 7.26 -7.50 -60.24
N GLN A 582 8.27 -8.33 -59.96
CA GLN A 582 8.06 -9.70 -59.47
C GLN A 582 7.49 -9.71 -58.06
N ALA A 583 7.94 -8.84 -57.15
CA ALA A 583 7.40 -8.68 -55.80
C ALA A 583 5.95 -8.17 -55.80
N GLU A 584 5.58 -7.25 -56.70
CA GLU A 584 4.19 -6.84 -56.91
C GLU A 584 3.34 -7.98 -57.49
N SER A 585 3.89 -8.78 -58.41
CA SER A 585 3.19 -9.94 -58.98
C SER A 585 2.99 -11.06 -57.95
N LEU A 586 3.96 -11.26 -57.04
CA LEU A 586 3.86 -12.18 -55.91
C LEU A 586 2.90 -11.65 -54.84
N SER A 587 2.91 -10.34 -54.57
CA SER A 587 1.93 -9.67 -53.69
C SER A 587 0.51 -9.78 -54.24
N GLN A 588 0.31 -9.70 -55.55
CA GLN A 588 -0.98 -9.94 -56.19
C GLN A 588 -1.38 -11.43 -56.22
N ARG A 589 -0.43 -12.37 -56.36
CA ARG A 589 -0.73 -13.82 -56.30
C ARG A 589 -1.03 -14.30 -54.89
N TYR A 590 -0.35 -13.79 -53.88
CA TYR A 590 -0.55 -14.16 -52.47
C TYR A 590 -1.57 -13.25 -51.76
N GLY A 591 -2.00 -12.14 -52.37
CA GLY A 591 -3.02 -11.26 -51.83
C GLY A 591 -4.39 -11.91 -51.60
N ASN A 592 -4.64 -13.10 -52.17
CA ASN A 592 -5.85 -13.90 -51.92
C ASN A 592 -5.69 -14.96 -50.82
N ASP A 593 -4.45 -15.31 -50.42
CA ASP A 593 -4.16 -16.33 -49.40
C ASP A 593 -3.53 -15.76 -48.11
N VAL A 594 -3.43 -14.42 -48.00
CA VAL A 594 -3.29 -13.77 -46.69
C VAL A 594 -4.62 -13.96 -45.95
N ILE A 595 -4.69 -15.05 -45.20
CA ILE A 595 -5.66 -15.29 -44.13
C ILE A 595 -5.89 -13.95 -43.44
N ASP A 596 -7.13 -13.44 -43.52
CA ASP A 596 -7.52 -12.14 -42.98
C ASP A 596 -7.12 -12.07 -41.50
N VAL A 597 -5.94 -11.49 -41.26
CA VAL A 597 -5.34 -11.35 -39.92
C VAL A 597 -6.28 -10.57 -39.01
N ASN A 598 -7.16 -9.73 -39.58
CA ASN A 598 -8.21 -9.06 -38.82
C ASN A 598 -9.38 -9.99 -38.48
N ALA A 599 -9.79 -10.91 -39.34
CA ALA A 599 -10.77 -11.95 -39.00
C ALA A 599 -10.23 -12.88 -37.91
N SER A 600 -8.99 -13.37 -38.04
CA SER A 600 -8.35 -14.20 -37.02
C SER A 600 -8.16 -13.45 -35.70
N ARG A 601 -7.82 -12.14 -35.75
CA ARG A 601 -7.73 -11.28 -34.55
C ARG A 601 -9.09 -11.06 -33.88
N LYS A 602 -10.16 -10.85 -34.66
CA LYS A 602 -11.53 -10.74 -34.14
C LYS A 602 -12.00 -12.06 -33.52
N GLN A 603 -11.69 -13.19 -34.15
CA GLN A 603 -12.02 -14.52 -33.65
C GLN A 603 -11.27 -14.81 -32.34
N MET A 604 -9.97 -14.51 -32.27
CA MET A 604 -9.15 -14.58 -31.05
C MET A 604 -9.72 -13.70 -29.92
N GLN A 605 -10.21 -12.50 -30.22
CA GLN A 605 -10.85 -11.64 -29.22
C GLN A 605 -12.20 -12.20 -28.74
N MET A 606 -13.01 -12.77 -29.62
CA MET A 606 -14.25 -13.46 -29.24
C MET A 606 -13.97 -14.70 -28.37
N TRP A 607 -12.89 -15.42 -28.64
CA TRP A 607 -12.51 -16.59 -27.82
C TRP A 607 -12.03 -16.15 -26.44
N LYS A 608 -11.26 -15.06 -26.35
CA LYS A 608 -10.87 -14.46 -25.07
C LYS A 608 -12.08 -14.00 -24.24
N SER A 609 -13.06 -13.35 -24.86
CA SER A 609 -14.26 -12.91 -24.13
C SER A 609 -15.11 -14.08 -23.63
N LEU A 610 -15.20 -15.16 -24.42
CA LEU A 610 -15.84 -16.42 -24.00
C LEU A 610 -15.13 -17.07 -22.81
N VAL A 611 -13.80 -17.14 -22.83
CA VAL A 611 -13.00 -17.66 -21.71
C VAL A 611 -13.25 -16.84 -20.44
N THR A 612 -13.20 -15.50 -20.52
CA THR A 612 -13.49 -14.65 -19.35
C THR A 612 -14.92 -14.82 -18.84
N MET A 613 -15.89 -15.08 -19.72
CA MET A 613 -17.27 -15.36 -19.30
C MET A 613 -17.38 -16.72 -18.59
N PHE A 614 -16.66 -17.73 -19.07
CA PHE A 614 -16.62 -19.04 -18.41
C PHE A 614 -15.90 -18.98 -17.07
N GLU A 615 -14.78 -18.26 -16.96
CA GLU A 615 -14.10 -18.04 -15.68
C GLU A 615 -15.00 -17.32 -14.67
N ALA A 616 -15.76 -16.30 -15.12
CA ALA A 616 -16.74 -15.62 -14.27
C ALA A 616 -17.89 -16.56 -13.84
N LYS A 617 -18.40 -17.39 -14.75
CA LYS A 617 -19.43 -18.40 -14.43
C LYS A 617 -18.92 -19.47 -13.47
N ILE A 618 -17.68 -19.93 -13.64
CA ILE A 618 -17.03 -20.88 -12.74
C ILE A 618 -16.83 -20.24 -11.37
N ALA A 619 -16.38 -18.99 -11.31
CA ALA A 619 -16.23 -18.26 -10.06
C ALA A 619 -17.58 -18.08 -9.32
N ILE A 620 -18.66 -17.78 -10.05
CA ILE A 620 -20.01 -17.70 -9.48
C ILE A 620 -20.49 -19.08 -9.03
N ALA A 621 -20.29 -20.12 -9.84
CA ALA A 621 -20.67 -21.49 -9.49
C ALA A 621 -19.92 -22.01 -8.26
N ASN A 622 -18.61 -21.71 -8.13
CA ASN A 622 -17.82 -22.07 -6.95
C ASN A 622 -18.32 -21.31 -5.71
N LYS A 623 -18.72 -20.04 -5.86
CA LYS A 623 -19.28 -19.22 -4.79
C LYS A 623 -20.67 -19.68 -4.35
N GLU A 624 -21.49 -20.22 -5.27
CA GLU A 624 -22.82 -20.76 -4.98
C GLU A 624 -22.79 -22.21 -4.47
N SER A 625 -21.78 -23.01 -4.85
CA SER A 625 -21.65 -24.42 -4.45
C SER A 625 -20.91 -24.62 -3.13
N GLY A 626 -20.38 -23.56 -2.51
CA GLY A 626 -19.68 -23.63 -1.22
C GLY A 626 -18.42 -24.50 -1.25
N LEU A 627 -17.86 -24.73 -2.43
CA LEU A 627 -16.60 -25.43 -2.64
C LEU A 627 -15.48 -24.40 -2.75
N GLU A 628 -15.14 -23.80 -1.60
CA GLU A 628 -13.77 -23.36 -1.31
C GLU A 628 -13.16 -24.32 -0.28
#